data_AF-A0A950KXV5-F1
#
_entry.id   AF-A0A950KXV5-F1
#
_cell.length_a   1.000
_cell.length_b   1.000
_cell.length_c   1.000
_cell.angle_alpha   90.00
_cell.angle_beta   90.00
_cell.angle_gamma   90.00
#
_symmetry.space_group_name_H-M   'P 1'
#
loop_
_entity.id
_entity.type
_entity.pdbx_description
1 polymer ?
#
loop_
_entity_poly.entity_id
_entity_poly.type
_entity_poly.pdbx_seq_one_letter_code
_entity_poly.pdbx_strand_id
1 'polypeptide(L)'
;MQRRPVVLHFIPYASDEMLRKALALKADALVLDLEDSVTPDNKESARKTVTEWLRQVDFPHQKRLVRINALDSAWGRADIESIMTGRPDGLLVPKAGDVAAFRELDSFLTELEKLHGYPERGVELFPIIETPKGVLHVNEVALCPRVSAICGGRGGLDMAAALSAWRVRNENGDLLDIFRL
;
A
#
# COMPACT_ATOMS: atom_id res chain seq x y z
N MET A 1 -1.54 16.11 -22.42
CA MET A 1 -0.23 15.66 -21.92
C MET A 1 -0.31 14.15 -21.70
N GLN A 2 0.45 13.36 -22.45
CA GLN A 2 0.49 11.91 -22.28
C GLN A 2 1.35 11.60 -21.04
N ARG A 3 0.72 11.31 -19.90
CA ARG A 3 1.45 10.90 -18.69
C ARG A 3 2.03 9.51 -18.94
N ARG A 4 3.35 9.35 -18.77
CA ARG A 4 3.99 8.03 -18.78
C ARG A 4 3.36 7.17 -17.67
N PRO A 5 3.10 5.86 -17.91
CA PRO A 5 2.59 4.97 -16.87
C PRO A 5 3.54 4.94 -15.68
N VAL A 6 2.99 5.06 -14.46
CA VAL A 6 3.73 4.92 -13.21
C VAL A 6 3.90 3.43 -12.91
N VAL A 7 5.14 2.98 -12.73
CA VAL A 7 5.48 1.59 -12.41
C VAL A 7 5.73 1.45 -10.92
N LEU A 8 4.83 0.75 -10.23
CA LEU A 8 4.98 0.36 -8.82
C LEU A 8 5.52 -1.06 -8.74
N HIS A 9 6.68 -1.26 -8.11
CA HIS A 9 7.26 -2.59 -7.93
C HIS A 9 7.16 -3.04 -6.47
N PHE A 10 6.48 -4.15 -6.23
CA PHE A 10 6.26 -4.69 -4.89
C PHE A 10 7.44 -5.53 -4.40
N ILE A 11 7.84 -5.29 -3.16
CA ILE A 11 8.90 -6.02 -2.46
C ILE A 11 8.23 -6.80 -1.33
N PRO A 12 7.97 -8.09 -1.53
CA PRO A 12 7.28 -8.92 -0.55
C PRO A 12 8.22 -9.40 0.55
N TYR A 13 7.62 -9.91 1.63
CA TYR A 13 8.28 -10.65 2.72
C TYR A 13 9.32 -9.87 3.54
N ALA A 14 9.43 -8.55 3.35
CA ALA A 14 10.54 -7.76 3.89
C ALA A 14 11.91 -8.42 3.61
N SER A 15 12.12 -8.90 2.37
CA SER A 15 13.36 -9.57 1.96
C SER A 15 14.44 -8.58 1.49
N ASP A 16 15.59 -8.55 2.18
CA ASP A 16 16.77 -7.75 1.79
C ASP A 16 17.28 -8.11 0.39
N GLU A 17 17.23 -9.41 0.03
CA GLU A 17 17.64 -9.88 -1.29
C GLU A 17 16.75 -9.27 -2.38
N MET A 18 15.43 -9.25 -2.16
CA MET A 18 14.47 -8.70 -3.11
C MET A 18 14.58 -7.18 -3.18
N LEU A 19 14.78 -6.50 -2.05
CA LEU A 19 15.03 -5.06 -2.01
C LEU A 19 16.28 -4.71 -2.84
N ARG A 20 17.39 -5.41 -2.63
CA ARG A 20 18.63 -5.18 -3.38
C ARG A 20 18.44 -5.31 -4.89
N LYS A 21 17.66 -6.30 -5.33
CA LYS A 21 17.33 -6.47 -6.76
C LYS A 21 16.41 -5.33 -7.25
N ALA A 22 15.42 -4.95 -6.45
CA ALA A 22 14.45 -3.92 -6.79
C ALA A 22 15.06 -2.52 -6.93
N LEU A 23 16.09 -2.19 -6.13
CA LEU A 23 16.81 -0.92 -6.22
C LEU A 23 17.49 -0.70 -7.59
N ALA A 24 17.86 -1.79 -8.28
CA ALA A 24 18.43 -1.73 -9.63
C ALA A 24 17.38 -1.58 -10.74
N LEU A 25 16.08 -1.67 -10.43
CA LEU A 25 14.99 -1.56 -11.39
C LEU A 25 14.64 -0.09 -11.67
N LYS A 26 14.22 0.17 -12.91
CA LYS A 26 13.68 1.47 -13.35
C LYS A 26 12.20 1.62 -13.01
N ALA A 27 11.81 1.27 -11.78
CA ALA A 27 10.48 1.52 -11.25
C ALA A 27 10.35 2.98 -10.80
N ASP A 28 9.15 3.55 -10.85
CA ASP A 28 8.90 4.91 -10.34
C ASP A 28 8.72 4.90 -8.81
N ALA A 29 8.25 3.77 -8.26
CA ALA A 29 8.17 3.54 -6.83
C ALA A 29 8.44 2.08 -6.45
N LEU A 30 8.99 1.88 -5.26
CA LEU A 30 9.09 0.58 -4.61
C LEU A 30 8.05 0.51 -3.49
N VAL A 31 7.23 -0.54 -3.51
CA VAL A 31 6.21 -0.81 -2.50
C VAL A 31 6.76 -1.82 -1.50
N LEU A 32 7.09 -1.36 -0.31
CA LEU A 32 7.50 -2.16 0.83
C LEU A 32 6.23 -2.78 1.44
N ASP A 33 6.06 -4.09 1.29
CA ASP A 33 4.79 -4.74 1.62
C ASP A 33 4.77 -5.28 3.06
N LEU A 34 3.83 -4.79 3.86
CA LEU A 34 3.54 -5.28 5.21
C LEU A 34 2.25 -6.10 5.28
N GLU A 35 1.48 -6.21 4.18
CA GLU A 35 0.18 -6.86 4.14
C GLU A 35 0.30 -8.33 3.71
N ASP A 36 -0.22 -8.73 2.54
CA ASP A 36 -0.46 -10.14 2.22
C ASP A 36 0.80 -11.00 2.11
N SER A 37 1.95 -10.40 1.82
CA SER A 37 3.20 -11.16 1.78
C SER A 37 3.73 -11.48 3.18
N VAL A 38 3.19 -10.90 4.25
CA VAL A 38 3.69 -11.09 5.61
C VAL A 38 2.69 -11.89 6.44
N THR A 39 3.13 -13.02 6.98
CA THR A 39 2.32 -13.82 7.90
C THR A 39 2.07 -13.09 9.22
N PRO A 40 0.96 -13.38 9.94
CA PRO A 40 0.64 -12.73 11.22
C PRO A 40 1.81 -12.71 12.23
N ASP A 41 2.49 -13.84 12.40
CA ASP A 41 3.62 -13.99 13.35
C ASP A 41 4.83 -13.13 12.97
N ASN A 42 4.97 -12.78 11.69
CA ASN A 42 6.09 -12.01 11.18
C ASN A 42 5.80 -10.51 11.03
N LYS A 43 4.58 -10.04 11.32
CA LYS A 43 4.18 -8.63 11.13
C LYS A 43 5.09 -7.66 11.87
N GLU A 44 5.45 -7.97 13.12
CA GLU A 44 6.31 -7.11 13.92
C GLU A 44 7.74 -7.04 13.36
N SER A 45 8.31 -8.19 12.98
CA SER A 45 9.66 -8.26 12.41
C SER A 45 9.73 -7.55 11.05
N ALA A 46 8.73 -7.77 10.18
CA ALA A 46 8.63 -7.10 8.89
C ALA A 46 8.51 -5.59 9.05
N ARG A 47 7.69 -5.11 9.99
CA ARG A 47 7.56 -3.69 10.31
C ARG A 47 8.88 -3.07 10.74
N LYS A 48 9.61 -3.72 11.65
CA LYS A 48 10.95 -3.25 12.07
C LYS A 48 11.90 -3.15 10.88
N THR A 49 11.90 -4.17 10.02
CA THR A 49 12.75 -4.24 8.83
C THR A 49 12.43 -3.11 7.84
N VAL A 50 11.14 -2.93 7.50
CA VAL A 50 10.68 -1.88 6.59
C VAL A 50 11.00 -0.49 7.14
N THR A 51 10.79 -0.25 8.43
CA THR A 51 11.14 1.01 9.08
C THR A 51 12.65 1.27 9.03
N GLU A 52 13.48 0.24 9.18
CA GLU A 52 14.92 0.39 9.06
C GLU A 52 15.36 0.73 7.62
N TRP A 53 14.77 0.06 6.62
CA TRP A 53 15.03 0.38 5.23
C TRP A 53 14.69 1.84 4.90
N LEU A 54 13.55 2.34 5.38
CA LEU A 54 13.14 3.73 5.19
C LEU A 54 14.17 4.74 5.74
N ARG A 55 14.93 4.37 6.78
CA ARG A 55 15.94 5.22 7.43
C ARG A 55 17.33 5.08 6.81
N GLN A 56 17.73 3.86 6.44
CA GLN A 56 19.13 3.55 6.13
C GLN A 56 19.42 3.31 4.65
N VAL A 57 18.40 2.89 3.88
CA VAL A 57 18.60 2.53 2.47
C VAL A 57 18.41 3.76 1.60
N ASP A 58 19.32 3.95 0.66
CA ASP A 58 19.18 4.98 -0.39
C ASP A 58 18.29 4.47 -1.51
N PHE A 59 17.27 5.26 -1.86
CA PHE A 59 16.34 5.00 -2.96
C PHE A 59 16.58 6.06 -4.02
N PRO A 60 17.57 5.85 -4.91
CA PRO A 60 18.15 6.94 -5.71
C PRO A 60 17.15 7.58 -6.66
N HIS A 61 16.15 6.81 -7.11
CA HIS A 61 15.20 7.27 -8.14
C HIS A 61 13.74 6.91 -7.83
N GLN A 62 13.48 6.06 -6.83
CA GLN A 62 12.16 5.50 -6.58
C GLN A 62 11.50 6.16 -5.37
N LYS A 63 10.20 6.46 -5.47
CA LYS A 63 9.40 6.75 -4.27
C LYS A 63 9.34 5.51 -3.37
N ARG A 64 9.40 5.72 -2.06
CA ARG A 64 9.30 4.71 -1.01
C ARG A 64 7.85 4.63 -0.54
N LEU A 65 7.09 3.72 -1.12
CA LEU A 65 5.72 3.47 -0.71
C LEU A 65 5.67 2.29 0.25
N VAL A 66 4.77 2.32 1.22
CA VAL A 66 4.53 1.18 2.11
C VAL A 66 3.09 0.71 1.94
N ARG A 67 2.88 -0.56 1.61
CA ARG A 67 1.54 -1.16 1.72
C ARG A 67 1.33 -1.60 3.15
N ILE A 68 0.53 -0.83 3.88
CA ILE A 68 0.20 -1.11 5.28
C ILE A 68 -0.85 -2.21 5.37
N ASN A 69 -1.01 -2.80 6.55
CA ASN A 69 -2.19 -3.61 6.82
C ASN A 69 -3.46 -2.74 6.83
N ALA A 70 -4.61 -3.36 6.55
CA ALA A 70 -5.90 -2.68 6.57
C ALA A 70 -6.13 -1.90 7.88
N LEU A 71 -6.76 -0.73 7.78
CA LEU A 71 -6.94 0.20 8.90
C LEU A 71 -7.77 -0.41 10.04
N ASP A 72 -8.67 -1.34 9.73
CA ASP A 72 -9.51 -2.08 10.66
C ASP A 72 -8.84 -3.34 11.25
N SER A 73 -7.61 -3.65 10.83
CA SER A 73 -6.83 -4.76 11.37
C SER A 73 -6.10 -4.39 12.66
N ALA A 74 -5.66 -5.41 13.41
CA ALA A 74 -4.85 -5.22 14.62
C ALA A 74 -3.45 -4.61 14.34
N TRP A 75 -3.01 -4.54 13.08
CA TRP A 75 -1.66 -4.13 12.71
C TRP A 75 -1.56 -2.76 12.06
N GLY A 76 -2.62 -2.30 11.38
CA GLY A 76 -2.57 -1.11 10.52
C GLY A 76 -2.10 0.16 11.23
N ARG A 77 -2.59 0.41 12.45
CA ARG A 77 -2.16 1.56 13.25
C ARG A 77 -0.67 1.48 13.63
N ALA A 78 -0.22 0.32 14.11
CA ALA A 78 1.16 0.10 14.52
C ALA A 78 2.13 0.19 13.32
N ASP A 79 1.69 -0.23 12.13
CA ASP A 79 2.45 -0.05 10.90
C ASP A 79 2.72 1.44 10.65
N ILE A 80 1.67 2.27 10.65
CA ILE A 80 1.76 3.73 10.41
C ILE A 80 2.69 4.39 11.44
N GLU A 81 2.48 4.13 12.73
CA GLU A 81 3.30 4.71 13.80
C GLU A 81 4.79 4.37 13.63
N SER A 82 5.10 3.13 13.25
CA SER A 82 6.48 2.70 13.06
C SER A 82 7.11 3.31 11.80
N ILE A 83 6.46 3.18 10.64
CA ILE A 83 7.05 3.61 9.37
C ILE A 83 7.23 5.12 9.33
N MET A 84 6.36 5.89 10.00
CA MET A 84 6.49 7.34 10.07
C MET A 84 7.80 7.79 10.72
N THR A 85 8.45 6.96 11.54
CA THR A 85 9.79 7.28 12.04
C THR A 85 10.91 7.19 11.01
N GLY A 86 10.64 6.63 9.82
CA GLY A 86 11.53 6.55 8.67
C GLY A 86 11.13 7.45 7.49
N ARG A 87 10.06 8.25 7.64
CA ARG A 87 9.52 9.16 6.60
C ARG A 87 9.26 8.45 5.25
N PRO A 88 8.22 7.62 5.11
CA PRO A 88 7.82 7.11 3.80
C PRO A 88 7.37 8.26 2.89
N ASP A 89 7.41 8.05 1.58
CA ASP A 89 6.88 9.02 0.62
C ASP A 89 5.36 8.87 0.43
N GLY A 90 4.82 7.68 0.71
CA GLY A 90 3.38 7.46 0.73
C GLY A 90 2.96 6.07 1.20
N LEU A 91 1.65 5.91 1.42
CA LEU A 91 1.05 4.68 1.92
C LEU A 91 0.10 4.10 0.87
N LEU A 92 0.28 2.82 0.54
CA LEU A 92 -0.76 2.03 -0.11
C LEU A 92 -1.72 1.52 0.96
N VAL A 93 -2.98 1.91 0.87
CA VAL A 93 -4.02 1.61 1.87
C VAL A 93 -4.96 0.55 1.29
N PRO A 94 -4.89 -0.72 1.74
CA PRO A 94 -5.76 -1.78 1.24
C PRO A 94 -7.21 -1.58 1.68
N LYS A 95 -8.12 -2.25 0.97
CA LYS A 95 -9.57 -2.26 1.24
C LYS A 95 -10.17 -0.87 1.41
N ALA A 96 -9.66 0.10 0.63
CA ALA A 96 -10.10 1.47 0.73
C ALA A 96 -11.58 1.61 0.33
N GLY A 97 -12.36 2.27 1.18
CA GLY A 97 -13.82 2.43 0.98
C GLY A 97 -14.54 3.03 2.18
N ASP A 98 -13.87 3.15 3.32
CA ASP A 98 -14.37 3.91 4.46
C ASP A 98 -13.87 5.35 4.44
N VAL A 99 -14.72 6.27 4.01
CA VAL A 99 -14.39 7.70 3.90
C VAL A 99 -14.07 8.32 5.27
N ALA A 100 -14.73 7.85 6.33
CA ALA A 100 -14.46 8.34 7.68
C ALA A 100 -13.06 7.92 8.13
N ALA A 101 -12.70 6.64 7.93
CA ALA A 101 -11.35 6.15 8.22
C ALA A 101 -10.27 6.91 7.45
N PHE A 102 -10.52 7.34 6.21
CA PHE A 102 -9.58 8.17 5.44
C PHE A 102 -9.40 9.58 6.00
N ARG A 103 -10.46 10.20 6.54
CA ARG A 103 -10.37 11.51 7.22
C ARG A 103 -9.62 11.40 8.54
N GLU A 104 -9.87 10.32 9.29
CA GLU A 104 -9.14 10.00 10.50
C GLU A 104 -7.65 9.74 10.21
N LEU A 105 -7.35 8.99 9.15
CA LEU A 105 -5.99 8.75 8.68
C LEU A 105 -5.28 10.04 8.27
N ASP A 106 -5.94 10.95 7.54
CA ASP A 106 -5.39 12.27 7.18
C ASP A 106 -5.01 13.09 8.42
N SER A 107 -5.90 13.08 9.43
CA SER A 107 -5.67 13.79 10.69
C SER A 107 -4.50 13.16 11.46
N PHE A 108 -4.47 11.83 11.54
CA PHE A 108 -3.43 11.09 12.23
C PHE A 108 -2.05 11.26 11.58
N LEU A 109 -1.96 11.21 10.24
CA LEU A 109 -0.73 11.49 9.51
C LEU A 109 -0.28 12.94 9.71
N THR A 110 -1.21 13.90 9.77
CA THR A 110 -0.88 15.31 10.05
C THR A 110 -0.24 15.46 11.43
N GLU A 111 -0.73 14.75 12.44
CA GLU A 111 -0.14 14.75 13.78
C GLU A 111 1.27 14.13 13.79
N LEU A 112 1.44 12.98 13.12
CA LEU A 112 2.74 12.30 13.03
C LEU A 112 3.76 13.11 12.22
N GLU A 113 3.35 13.76 11.13
CA GLU A 113 4.21 14.68 10.38
C GLU A 113 4.69 15.83 11.26
N LYS A 114 3.78 16.45 12.04
CA LYS A 114 4.17 17.50 13.00
C LYS A 114 5.12 16.98 14.07
N LEU A 115 4.85 15.79 14.63
CA LEU A 115 5.68 15.16 15.65
C LEU A 115 7.11 14.89 15.16
N HIS A 116 7.26 14.46 13.90
CA HIS A 116 8.55 14.14 13.31
C HIS A 116 9.19 15.30 12.52
N GLY A 117 8.56 16.48 12.50
CA GLY A 117 9.06 17.66 11.79
C GLY A 117 9.03 17.53 10.27
N TYR A 118 8.12 16.74 9.72
CA TYR A 118 7.94 16.57 8.28
C TYR A 118 7.06 17.66 7.69
N PRO A 119 7.17 17.94 6.37
CA PRO A 119 6.25 18.83 5.69
C PRO A 119 4.80 18.37 5.86
N GLU A 120 3.89 19.32 6.08
CA GLU A 120 2.47 19.04 6.08
C GLU A 120 2.06 18.45 4.72
N ARG A 121 1.34 17.33 4.76
CA ARG A 121 0.94 16.58 3.55
C ARG A 121 2.12 16.09 2.71
N GLY A 122 3.27 15.87 3.36
CA GLY A 122 4.45 15.28 2.73
C GLY A 122 4.30 13.79 2.45
N VAL A 123 3.44 13.09 3.19
CA VAL A 123 3.15 11.66 2.99
C VAL A 123 1.82 11.50 2.24
N GLU A 124 1.91 10.93 1.04
CA GLU A 124 0.79 10.73 0.11
C GLU A 124 -0.01 9.44 0.41
N LEU A 125 -1.27 9.39 -0.01
CA LEU A 125 -2.13 8.20 0.09
C LEU A 125 -2.43 7.61 -1.30
N PHE A 126 -2.33 6.29 -1.38
CA PHE A 126 -2.61 5.46 -2.55
C PHE A 126 -3.67 4.40 -2.17
N PRO A 127 -4.96 4.75 -2.18
CA PRO A 127 -6.03 3.83 -1.81
C PRO A 127 -6.14 2.68 -2.81
N ILE A 128 -6.22 1.44 -2.33
CA ILE A 128 -6.47 0.26 -3.16
C ILE A 128 -7.96 -0.07 -3.10
N ILE A 129 -8.63 0.07 -4.25
CA ILE A 129 -10.05 -0.25 -4.42
C ILE A 129 -10.18 -1.71 -4.82
N GLU A 130 -10.57 -2.53 -3.84
CA GLU A 130 -10.65 -3.99 -3.98
C GLU A 130 -11.83 -4.60 -3.22
N THR A 131 -12.77 -3.76 -2.76
CA THR A 131 -14.02 -4.19 -2.13
C THR A 131 -15.22 -3.49 -2.77
N PRO A 132 -16.44 -4.07 -2.69
CA PRO A 132 -17.66 -3.41 -3.18
C PRO A 132 -17.89 -2.03 -2.52
N LYS A 133 -17.66 -1.93 -1.22
CA LYS A 133 -17.71 -0.64 -0.49
C LYS A 133 -16.76 0.39 -1.10
N GLY A 134 -15.55 -0.04 -1.44
CA GLY A 134 -14.56 0.80 -2.14
C GLY A 134 -15.04 1.30 -3.50
N VAL A 135 -15.65 0.43 -4.30
CA VAL A 135 -16.21 0.81 -5.61
C VAL A 135 -17.30 1.87 -5.45
N LEU A 136 -18.19 1.70 -4.48
CA LEU A 136 -19.31 2.61 -4.26
C LEU A 136 -18.89 3.99 -3.73
N HIS A 137 -17.75 4.08 -3.02
CA HIS A 137 -17.26 5.32 -2.40
C HIS A 137 -15.97 5.86 -3.03
N VAL A 138 -15.57 5.38 -4.21
CA VAL A 138 -14.27 5.74 -4.81
C VAL A 138 -14.15 7.24 -5.08
N ASN A 139 -15.26 7.91 -5.41
CA ASN A 139 -15.27 9.35 -5.65
C ASN A 139 -14.91 10.12 -4.37
N GLU A 140 -15.54 9.78 -3.26
CA GLU A 140 -15.32 10.40 -1.95
C GLU A 140 -13.92 10.14 -1.43
N VAL A 141 -13.42 8.91 -1.60
CA VAL A 141 -12.04 8.54 -1.27
C VAL A 141 -11.05 9.35 -2.13
N ALA A 142 -11.30 9.49 -3.43
CA ALA A 142 -10.45 10.26 -4.33
C ALA A 142 -10.39 11.77 -4.00
N LEU A 143 -11.41 12.31 -3.34
CA LEU A 143 -11.46 13.71 -2.91
C LEU A 143 -10.76 13.98 -1.57
N CYS A 144 -10.24 12.95 -0.88
CA CYS A 144 -9.50 13.15 0.35
C CYS A 144 -8.17 13.90 0.10
N PRO A 145 -7.76 14.87 0.94
CA PRO A 145 -6.70 15.84 0.60
C PRO A 145 -5.32 15.27 0.27
N ARG A 146 -4.99 14.08 0.77
CA ARG A 146 -3.68 13.41 0.57
C ARG A 146 -3.69 12.35 -0.54
N VAL A 147 -4.84 12.07 -1.14
CA VAL A 147 -4.95 11.00 -2.14
C VAL A 147 -4.34 11.46 -3.45
N SER A 148 -3.24 10.82 -3.83
CA SER A 148 -2.49 11.17 -5.05
C SER A 148 -2.87 10.31 -6.24
N ALA A 149 -3.25 9.05 -6.02
CA ALA A 149 -3.73 8.15 -7.05
C ALA A 149 -4.59 7.03 -6.45
N ILE A 150 -5.59 6.57 -7.20
CA ILE A 150 -6.37 5.38 -6.88
C ILE A 150 -5.71 4.17 -7.53
N CYS A 151 -5.50 3.11 -6.76
CA CYS A 151 -4.98 1.84 -7.23
C CYS A 151 -6.12 0.81 -7.36
N GLY A 152 -6.12 0.01 -8.42
CA GLY A 152 -6.96 -1.18 -8.50
C GLY A 152 -6.32 -2.35 -7.74
N GLY A 153 -7.14 -3.19 -7.10
CA GLY A 153 -6.67 -4.42 -6.46
C GLY A 153 -5.96 -5.36 -7.43
N ARG A 154 -5.12 -6.26 -6.90
CA ARG A 154 -4.25 -7.15 -7.69
C ARG A 154 -5.09 -8.11 -8.55
N GLY A 155 -5.24 -7.77 -9.82
CA GLY A 155 -5.93 -8.58 -10.82
C GLY A 155 -7.40 -8.83 -10.51
N GLY A 156 -8.00 -8.03 -9.61
CA GLY A 156 -9.37 -8.23 -9.16
C GLY A 156 -9.61 -9.46 -8.27
N LEU A 157 -8.56 -10.12 -7.76
CA LEU A 157 -8.71 -11.31 -6.92
C LEU A 157 -9.43 -11.02 -5.60
N ASP A 158 -9.02 -9.97 -4.89
CA ASP A 158 -9.65 -9.57 -3.63
C ASP A 158 -11.08 -9.07 -3.85
N MET A 159 -11.32 -8.38 -4.96
CA MET A 159 -12.67 -7.98 -5.37
C MET A 159 -13.56 -9.18 -5.65
N ALA A 160 -13.05 -10.18 -6.36
CA ALA A 160 -13.79 -11.41 -6.65
C ALA A 160 -14.12 -12.17 -5.36
N ALA A 161 -13.18 -12.27 -4.42
CA ALA A 161 -13.43 -12.83 -3.11
C ALA A 161 -14.52 -12.04 -2.35
N ALA A 162 -14.43 -10.71 -2.33
CA ALA A 162 -15.38 -9.84 -1.66
C ALA A 162 -16.80 -9.89 -2.28
N LEU A 163 -16.92 -10.17 -3.57
CA LEU A 163 -18.19 -10.38 -4.27
C LEU A 163 -18.70 -11.83 -4.19
N SER A 164 -18.00 -12.72 -3.47
CA SER A 164 -18.32 -14.15 -3.42
C SER A 164 -18.37 -14.79 -4.83
N ALA A 165 -17.44 -14.38 -5.70
CA ALA A 165 -17.35 -14.90 -7.05
C ALA A 165 -17.26 -16.42 -7.04
N TRP A 166 -18.12 -17.07 -7.83
CA TRP A 166 -18.31 -18.52 -7.76
C TRP A 166 -17.09 -19.32 -8.23
N ARG A 167 -16.21 -18.70 -9.04
CA ARG A 167 -15.04 -19.34 -9.64
C ARG A 167 -13.98 -18.29 -10.00
N VAL A 168 -12.74 -18.52 -9.58
CA VAL A 168 -11.56 -17.72 -9.98
C VAL A 168 -10.48 -18.54 -10.70
N ARG A 169 -10.62 -19.87 -10.71
CA ARG A 169 -9.72 -20.82 -11.37
C ARG A 169 -10.47 -21.72 -12.35
N ASN A 170 -9.81 -22.18 -13.41
CA ASN A 170 -10.33 -23.18 -14.32
C ASN A 170 -10.25 -24.60 -13.70
N GLU A 171 -10.70 -25.61 -14.44
CA GLU A 171 -10.69 -27.02 -14.02
C GLU A 171 -9.28 -27.58 -13.81
N ASN A 172 -8.27 -26.96 -14.42
CA ASN A 172 -6.86 -27.34 -14.29
C ASN A 172 -6.17 -26.65 -13.08
N GLY A 173 -6.88 -25.78 -12.35
CA GLY A 173 -6.36 -25.03 -11.21
C GLY A 173 -5.67 -23.71 -11.57
N ASP A 174 -5.61 -23.32 -12.84
CA ASP A 174 -5.04 -22.03 -13.25
C ASP A 174 -6.03 -20.89 -13.00
N LEU A 175 -5.53 -19.67 -12.74
CA LEU A 175 -6.39 -18.48 -12.72
C LEU A 175 -7.13 -18.32 -14.05
N LEU A 176 -8.38 -17.86 -14.03
CA LEU A 176 -9.10 -17.47 -15.25
C LEU A 176 -8.43 -16.24 -15.87
N ASP A 177 -8.55 -16.06 -17.19
CA ASP A 177 -7.86 -14.99 -17.92
C ASP A 177 -8.17 -13.58 -17.38
N ILE A 178 -9.38 -13.34 -16.88
CA ILE A 178 -9.76 -12.06 -16.25
C ILE A 178 -8.97 -11.75 -14.96
N PHE A 179 -8.39 -12.77 -14.31
CA PHE A 179 -7.59 -12.65 -13.09
C PHE A 179 -6.08 -12.80 -13.35
N ARG A 180 -5.66 -13.01 -14.61
CA ARG A 180 -4.24 -13.07 -14.99
C ARG A 180 -3.76 -11.65 -15.28
N LEU A 181 -2.82 -11.16 -14.48
CA LEU A 181 -2.07 -9.91 -14.72
C LEU A 181 -0.71 -10.22 -15.34
#